data_AF-A0A9D5FIR0-F1
#
_entry.id   AF-A0A9D5FIR0-F1
#
_cell.length_a   1.000
_cell.length_b   1.000
_cell.length_c   1.000
_cell.angle_alpha   90.00
_cell.angle_beta   90.00
_cell.angle_gamma   90.00
#
_symmetry.space_group_name_H-M   'P 1'
#
loop_
_entity.id
_entity.type
_entity.pdbx_description
1 polymer ?
#
loop_
_entity_poly.entity_id
_entity_poly.type
_entity_poly.pdbx_seq_one_letter_code
_entity_poly.pdbx_strand_id
1 'polypeptide(L)'
;MKYLITGGAGYIGSTICSALEDAGHTPVILDSLVTGREEFTKGRIFYKADIADEKVVEKIFNEHPDIQATVHCAALIVVPESVTEPYEYFKHNVSKSIEFFYTLQRLGYGRVVFSSSASLYDIVPGFMVTEEAPLKASSPYARTKLMMEMVLKDFCAAYKMKGIALRYFNPIGADPKMRSGIHVKNPTHVLGKLVETAQGKLPVFEITGTHFPTRDGTGIRDYIHVWDLARAHVNAVTQFDAAFERAGSPNGNYLVINLGTGRGVTVRELVTAFEKVYGQTVNKKETGPRPGDVAGSYTNADTAKRLLRWQAELPIEQGIADALKWGELRENILKFD
;
A
#
# COMPACT_ATOMS: atom_id res chain seq x y z
N MET A 1 -9.21 10.72 -18.25
CA MET A 1 -9.82 11.04 -16.95
C MET A 1 -8.73 11.42 -15.97
N LYS A 2 -9.02 12.33 -15.03
CA LYS A 2 -8.07 12.71 -13.97
C LYS A 2 -8.43 12.04 -12.64
N TYR A 3 -7.40 11.73 -11.86
CA TYR A 3 -7.55 11.15 -10.53
C TYR A 3 -6.59 11.84 -9.57
N LEU A 4 -7.10 12.27 -8.41
CA LEU A 4 -6.27 12.84 -7.35
C LEU A 4 -5.60 11.69 -6.59
N ILE A 5 -4.28 11.74 -6.44
CA ILE A 5 -3.49 10.76 -5.70
C ILE A 5 -2.82 11.47 -4.53
N THR A 6 -3.36 11.30 -3.33
CA THR A 6 -2.69 11.77 -2.12
C THR A 6 -1.55 10.82 -1.77
N GLY A 7 -0.42 11.33 -1.29
CA GLY A 7 0.76 10.47 -1.07
C GLY A 7 1.36 9.96 -2.40
N GLY A 8 1.08 10.65 -3.51
CA GLY A 8 1.48 10.24 -4.86
C GLY A 8 2.99 10.34 -5.11
N ALA A 9 3.76 10.96 -4.20
CA ALA A 9 5.22 10.95 -4.23
C ALA A 9 5.83 9.81 -3.39
N GLY A 10 5.01 8.95 -2.76
CA GLY A 10 5.45 7.74 -2.07
C GLY A 10 5.65 6.54 -2.99
N TYR A 11 6.05 5.39 -2.44
CA TYR A 11 6.35 4.17 -3.19
C TYR A 11 5.13 3.65 -3.98
N ILE A 12 4.03 3.38 -3.28
CA ILE A 12 2.82 2.84 -3.90
C ILE A 12 2.11 3.94 -4.71
N GLY A 13 1.96 5.15 -4.16
CA GLY A 13 1.28 6.27 -4.82
C GLY A 13 1.92 6.65 -6.16
N SER A 14 3.25 6.73 -6.24
CA SER A 14 3.93 7.04 -7.50
C SER A 14 3.80 5.93 -8.53
N THR A 15 3.77 4.67 -8.09
CA THR A 15 3.54 3.51 -8.97
C THR A 15 2.09 3.49 -9.49
N ILE A 16 1.12 3.91 -8.68
CA ILE A 16 -0.27 4.13 -9.12
C ILE A 16 -0.32 5.25 -10.17
N CYS A 17 0.40 6.36 -9.97
CA CYS A 17 0.49 7.43 -10.96
C CYS A 17 1.02 6.91 -12.30
N SER A 18 2.10 6.14 -12.27
CA SER A 18 2.66 5.50 -13.46
C SER A 18 1.69 4.54 -14.16
N ALA A 19 0.95 3.74 -13.40
CA ALA A 19 -0.04 2.81 -13.95
C ALA A 19 -1.25 3.53 -14.56
N LEU A 20 -1.67 4.65 -13.97
CA LEU A 20 -2.70 5.53 -14.55
C LEU A 20 -2.25 6.13 -15.88
N GLU A 21 -1.01 6.63 -15.95
CA GLU A 21 -0.43 7.18 -17.18
C GLU A 21 -0.38 6.13 -18.29
N ASP A 22 0.11 4.93 -17.97
CA ASP A 22 0.18 3.81 -18.92
C ASP A 22 -1.23 3.36 -19.39
N ALA A 23 -2.28 3.63 -18.60
CA ALA A 23 -3.68 3.40 -18.95
C ALA A 23 -4.36 4.59 -19.67
N GLY A 24 -3.62 5.66 -19.99
CA GLY A 24 -4.16 6.85 -20.67
C GLY A 24 -4.95 7.78 -19.74
N HIS A 25 -4.66 7.76 -18.44
CA HIS A 25 -5.23 8.65 -17.43
C HIS A 25 -4.19 9.61 -16.88
N THR A 26 -4.65 10.68 -16.24
CA THR A 26 -3.77 11.74 -15.74
C THR A 26 -3.82 11.80 -14.21
N PRO A 27 -2.73 11.46 -13.51
CA PRO A 27 -2.65 11.64 -12.07
C PRO A 27 -2.45 13.12 -11.71
N VAL A 28 -3.16 13.56 -10.68
CA VAL A 28 -2.92 14.84 -9.98
C VAL A 28 -2.37 14.48 -8.61
N ILE A 29 -1.13 14.88 -8.29
CA ILE A 29 -0.45 14.50 -7.06
C ILE A 29 -0.66 15.57 -6.00
N LEU A 30 -1.08 15.16 -4.80
CA LEU A 30 -1.03 15.95 -3.57
C LEU A 30 -0.12 15.24 -2.56
N ASP A 31 1.02 15.84 -2.23
CA ASP A 31 1.98 15.24 -1.29
C ASP A 31 2.76 16.31 -0.55
N SER A 32 2.93 16.15 0.76
CA SER A 32 3.69 17.08 1.59
C SER A 32 5.20 16.85 1.52
N LEU A 33 5.64 15.72 0.95
CA LEU A 33 7.02 15.24 0.90
C LEU A 33 7.62 14.96 2.28
N VAL A 34 6.78 14.71 3.30
CA VAL A 34 7.25 14.26 4.63
C VAL A 34 8.05 12.96 4.51
N THR A 35 7.55 12.02 3.69
CA THR A 35 8.29 10.79 3.32
C THR A 35 8.40 10.60 1.81
N GLY A 36 7.51 11.25 1.04
CA GLY A 36 7.52 11.21 -0.43
C GLY A 36 8.76 11.85 -1.04
N ARG A 37 9.00 11.52 -2.31
CA ARG A 37 10.16 11.99 -3.08
C ARG A 37 9.74 12.86 -4.24
N GLU A 38 10.26 14.08 -4.28
CA GLU A 38 9.98 15.02 -5.38
C GLU A 38 10.41 14.45 -6.74
N GLU A 39 11.41 13.57 -6.78
CA GLU A 39 11.83 12.91 -8.01
C GLU A 39 10.72 12.09 -8.69
N PHE A 40 9.75 11.60 -7.91
CA PHE A 40 8.60 10.85 -8.42
C PHE A 40 7.45 11.73 -8.93
N THR A 41 7.55 13.05 -8.80
CA THR A 41 6.51 13.99 -9.27
C THR A 41 6.87 14.65 -10.60
N LYS A 42 8.09 14.43 -11.11
CA LYS A 42 8.58 15.03 -12.35
C LYS A 42 7.67 14.68 -13.55
N GLY A 43 7.27 15.72 -14.28
CA GLY A 43 6.40 15.58 -15.46
C GLY A 43 4.91 15.38 -15.12
N ARG A 44 4.52 15.47 -13.85
CA ARG A 44 3.14 15.31 -13.38
C ARG A 44 2.60 16.61 -12.80
N ILE A 45 1.27 16.71 -12.76
CA ILE A 45 0.60 17.80 -12.03
C ILE A 45 0.83 17.53 -10.54
N PHE A 46 1.50 18.45 -9.84
CA PHE A 46 1.92 18.26 -8.47
C PHE A 46 1.65 19.48 -7.60
N TYR A 47 1.01 19.23 -6.45
CA TYR A 47 0.78 20.20 -5.39
C TYR A 47 1.55 19.73 -4.14
N LYS A 48 2.59 20.49 -3.79
CA LYS A 48 3.34 20.28 -2.55
C LYS A 48 2.60 20.90 -1.37
N ALA A 49 1.75 20.12 -0.72
CA ALA A 49 0.96 20.58 0.42
C ALA A 49 0.51 19.40 1.30
N ASP A 50 0.04 19.73 2.50
CA ASP A 50 -0.59 18.76 3.39
C ASP A 50 -2.04 18.48 2.95
N ILE A 51 -2.52 17.25 3.13
CA ILE A 51 -3.91 16.86 2.80
C ILE A 51 -4.95 17.64 3.62
N ALA A 52 -4.57 18.16 4.79
CA ALA A 52 -5.43 18.98 5.63
C ALA A 52 -5.40 20.47 5.26
N ASP A 53 -4.61 20.88 4.25
CA ASP A 53 -4.67 22.24 3.71
C ASP A 53 -5.89 22.39 2.79
N GLU A 54 -7.02 22.74 3.40
CA GLU A 54 -8.30 22.92 2.74
C GLU A 54 -8.22 23.86 1.53
N LYS A 55 -7.45 24.95 1.62
CA LYS A 55 -7.32 25.93 0.53
C LYS A 55 -6.61 25.33 -0.68
N VAL A 56 -5.60 24.50 -0.45
CA VAL A 56 -4.92 23.78 -1.54
C VAL A 56 -5.84 22.73 -2.16
N VAL A 57 -6.61 22.00 -1.34
CA VAL A 57 -7.58 21.03 -1.85
C VAL A 57 -8.65 21.72 -2.71
N GLU A 58 -9.20 22.85 -2.25
CA GLU A 58 -10.13 23.67 -3.03
C GLU A 58 -9.52 24.13 -4.36
N LYS A 59 -8.27 24.63 -4.32
CA LYS A 59 -7.54 25.03 -5.52
C LYS A 59 -7.41 23.87 -6.51
N ILE A 60 -7.04 22.68 -6.06
CA ILE A 60 -6.89 21.49 -6.91
C ILE A 60 -8.18 21.19 -7.68
N PHE A 61 -9.33 21.19 -7.00
CA PHE A 61 -10.61 20.89 -7.63
C PHE A 61 -11.16 22.05 -8.47
N ASN A 62 -10.76 23.28 -8.20
CA ASN A 62 -11.06 24.43 -9.07
C ASN A 62 -10.25 24.39 -10.37
N GLU A 63 -8.97 24.01 -10.32
CA GLU A 63 -8.09 23.90 -11.50
C GLU A 63 -8.31 22.59 -12.28
N HIS A 64 -8.82 21.56 -11.62
CA HIS A 64 -9.07 20.23 -12.19
C HIS A 64 -10.48 19.71 -11.85
N PRO A 65 -11.55 20.39 -12.30
CA PRO A 65 -12.92 19.98 -12.00
C PRO A 65 -13.29 18.63 -12.66
N ASP A 66 -12.46 18.15 -13.60
CA ASP A 66 -12.61 16.87 -14.28
C ASP A 66 -12.05 15.66 -13.50
N ILE A 67 -11.56 15.85 -12.27
CA ILE A 67 -11.17 14.75 -11.37
C ILE A 67 -12.36 13.85 -11.07
N GLN A 68 -12.23 12.55 -11.36
CA GLN A 68 -13.32 11.59 -11.26
C GLN A 68 -13.37 10.84 -9.92
N ALA A 69 -12.23 10.67 -9.27
CA ALA A 69 -12.11 10.03 -7.96
C ALA A 69 -10.75 10.37 -7.32
N THR A 70 -10.67 10.15 -6.02
CA THR A 70 -9.45 10.30 -5.22
C THR A 70 -8.93 8.94 -4.78
N VAL A 71 -7.64 8.68 -4.97
CA VAL A 71 -6.90 7.59 -4.31
C VAL A 71 -6.15 8.16 -3.12
N HIS A 72 -6.49 7.70 -1.91
CA HIS A 72 -5.91 8.20 -0.67
C HIS A 72 -4.77 7.28 -0.17
N CYS A 73 -3.52 7.58 -0.55
CA CYS A 73 -2.34 6.85 -0.08
C CYS A 73 -1.56 7.58 1.04
N ALA A 74 -1.85 8.85 1.31
CA ALA A 74 -1.13 9.64 2.31
C ALA A 74 -1.30 9.07 3.73
N ALA A 75 -0.24 8.44 4.26
CA ALA A 75 -0.16 7.93 5.62
C ALA A 75 1.30 7.66 6.00
N LEU A 76 1.62 7.79 7.29
CA LEU A 76 2.80 7.17 7.90
C LEU A 76 2.57 5.66 8.03
N ILE A 77 3.60 4.84 7.74
CA ILE A 77 3.45 3.38 7.55
C ILE A 77 4.41 2.51 8.37
N VAL A 78 5.34 3.12 9.11
CA VAL A 78 6.42 2.38 9.81
C VAL A 78 5.90 1.86 11.15
N VAL A 79 5.57 0.57 11.20
CA VAL A 79 4.95 -0.05 12.40
C VAL A 79 5.75 0.19 13.69
N PRO A 80 7.08 -0.03 13.75
CA PRO A 80 7.84 0.22 14.98
C PRO A 80 7.81 1.68 15.44
N GLU A 81 7.93 2.63 14.50
CA GLU A 81 7.85 4.07 14.80
C GLU A 81 6.46 4.45 15.32
N SER A 82 5.39 3.82 14.81
CA SER A 82 4.04 4.08 15.32
C SER A 82 3.85 3.74 16.80
N VAL A 83 4.66 2.81 17.33
CA VAL A 83 4.63 2.44 18.75
C VAL A 83 5.36 3.48 19.61
N THR A 84 6.45 4.05 19.10
CA THR A 84 7.25 5.06 19.81
C THR A 84 6.67 6.46 19.67
N GLU A 85 6.11 6.79 18.51
CA GLU A 85 5.55 8.10 18.15
C GLU A 85 4.04 8.01 17.78
N PRO A 86 3.17 7.47 18.66
CA PRO A 86 1.77 7.22 18.31
C PRO A 86 1.01 8.50 17.96
N TYR A 87 1.33 9.64 18.59
CA TYR A 87 0.69 10.93 18.30
C TYR A 87 0.81 11.31 16.82
N GLU A 88 2.01 11.20 16.24
CA GLU A 88 2.24 11.54 14.84
C GLU A 88 1.43 10.66 13.90
N TYR A 89 1.28 9.37 14.23
CA TYR A 89 0.47 8.44 13.44
C TYR A 89 -1.02 8.78 13.51
N PHE A 90 -1.58 9.05 14.69
CA PHE A 90 -2.99 9.45 14.80
C PHE A 90 -3.25 10.80 14.13
N LYS A 91 -2.37 11.78 14.32
CA LYS A 91 -2.47 13.09 13.66
C LYS A 91 -2.43 12.96 12.14
N HIS A 92 -1.41 12.29 11.61
CA HIS A 92 -1.20 12.21 10.16
C HIS A 92 -2.19 11.28 9.47
N ASN A 93 -2.47 10.11 10.04
CA ASN A 93 -3.29 9.11 9.37
C ASN A 93 -4.78 9.30 9.63
N VAL A 94 -5.16 9.82 10.82
CA VAL A 94 -6.56 9.95 11.22
C VAL A 94 -7.02 11.40 11.16
N SER A 95 -6.50 12.28 12.00
CA SER A 95 -7.01 13.66 12.10
C SER A 95 -6.98 14.40 10.77
N LYS A 96 -5.83 14.39 10.08
CA LYS A 96 -5.69 15.04 8.76
C LYS A 96 -6.56 14.39 7.67
N SER A 97 -6.72 13.07 7.70
CA SER A 97 -7.56 12.36 6.74
C SER A 97 -9.06 12.62 6.94
N ILE A 98 -9.51 12.81 8.18
CA ILE A 98 -10.90 13.21 8.48
C ILE A 98 -11.19 14.59 7.86
N GLU A 99 -10.32 15.57 8.09
CA GLU A 99 -10.45 16.92 7.50
C GLU A 99 -10.45 16.85 5.96
N PHE A 100 -9.54 16.05 5.40
CA PHE A 100 -9.47 15.85 3.96
C PHE A 100 -10.76 15.24 3.39
N PHE A 101 -11.28 14.16 3.99
CA PHE A 101 -12.52 13.52 3.54
C PHE A 101 -13.74 14.43 3.70
N TYR A 102 -13.78 15.24 4.76
CA TYR A 102 -14.83 16.22 4.95
C TYR A 102 -14.76 17.34 3.91
N THR A 103 -13.56 17.79 3.56
CA THR A 103 -13.33 18.76 2.48
C THR A 103 -13.79 18.20 1.13
N LEU A 104 -13.41 16.95 0.79
CA LEU A 104 -13.87 16.28 -0.43
C LEU A 104 -15.40 16.23 -0.51
N GLN A 105 -16.04 15.89 0.61
CA GLN A 105 -17.50 15.85 0.72
C GLN A 105 -18.13 17.22 0.46
N ARG A 106 -17.63 18.28 1.12
CA ARG A 106 -18.13 19.66 0.97
C ARG A 106 -18.01 20.17 -0.46
N LEU A 107 -16.94 19.77 -1.15
CA LEU A 107 -16.69 20.14 -2.55
C LEU A 107 -17.44 19.26 -3.57
N GLY A 108 -18.14 18.21 -3.12
CA GLY A 108 -18.90 17.30 -4.00
C GLY A 108 -18.07 16.19 -4.66
N TYR A 109 -16.80 15.99 -4.26
CA TYR A 109 -15.89 14.97 -4.81
C TYR A 109 -15.84 13.72 -3.92
N GLY A 110 -17.01 13.13 -3.67
CA GLY A 110 -17.18 12.05 -2.67
C GLY A 110 -16.76 10.64 -3.09
N ARG A 111 -16.02 10.44 -4.20
CA ARG A 111 -15.54 9.12 -4.64
C ARG A 111 -14.10 8.88 -4.15
N VAL A 112 -13.93 7.95 -3.22
CA VAL A 112 -12.64 7.67 -2.56
C VAL A 112 -12.26 6.20 -2.67
N VAL A 113 -11.04 5.94 -3.13
CA VAL A 113 -10.35 4.66 -2.97
C VAL A 113 -9.33 4.83 -1.86
N PHE A 114 -9.53 4.16 -0.74
CA PHE A 114 -8.68 4.26 0.44
C PHE A 114 -7.65 3.13 0.49
N SER A 115 -6.39 3.49 0.64
CA SER A 115 -5.30 2.54 0.86
C SER A 115 -5.32 2.02 2.31
N SER A 116 -6.02 0.91 2.53
CA SER A 116 -6.06 0.20 3.81
C SER A 116 -4.93 -0.85 3.90
N SER A 117 -5.01 -1.80 4.83
CA SER A 117 -3.92 -2.72 5.14
C SER A 117 -4.42 -4.08 5.60
N ALA A 118 -3.71 -5.15 5.22
CA ALA A 118 -3.91 -6.48 5.79
C ALA A 118 -3.52 -6.59 7.28
N SER A 119 -2.79 -5.61 7.82
CA SER A 119 -2.41 -5.56 9.24
C SER A 119 -3.60 -5.39 10.20
N LEU A 120 -4.81 -5.23 9.66
CA LEU A 120 -6.05 -5.14 10.42
C LEU A 120 -6.54 -6.51 10.89
N TYR A 121 -6.21 -7.57 10.17
CA TYR A 121 -6.73 -8.90 10.43
C TYR A 121 -6.15 -9.53 11.70
N ASP A 122 -6.99 -10.26 12.41
CA ASP A 122 -6.53 -11.23 13.41
C ASP A 122 -5.98 -12.48 12.73
N ILE A 123 -5.28 -13.30 13.51
CA ILE A 123 -4.82 -14.61 13.06
C ILE A 123 -6.00 -15.57 13.04
N VAL A 124 -6.20 -16.24 11.90
CA VAL A 124 -7.23 -17.26 11.71
C VAL A 124 -6.60 -18.64 11.43
N PRO A 125 -7.30 -19.75 11.71
CA PRO A 125 -6.84 -21.08 11.33
C PRO A 125 -6.51 -21.15 9.83
N GLY A 126 -5.34 -21.71 9.49
CA GLY A 126 -4.88 -21.81 8.10
C GLY A 126 -4.30 -20.51 7.50
N PHE A 127 -4.29 -19.40 8.26
CA PHE A 127 -3.71 -18.10 7.91
C PHE A 127 -4.28 -17.39 6.67
N MET A 128 -5.27 -17.98 5.98
CA MET A 128 -5.96 -17.36 4.85
C MET A 128 -7.12 -16.51 5.36
N VAL A 129 -7.14 -15.23 5.02
CA VAL A 129 -8.20 -14.29 5.44
C VAL A 129 -9.03 -13.80 4.25
N THR A 130 -10.34 -13.72 4.46
CA THR A 130 -11.30 -13.05 3.57
C THR A 130 -11.59 -11.64 4.09
N GLU A 131 -12.39 -10.86 3.37
CA GLU A 131 -12.86 -9.54 3.83
C GLU A 131 -13.56 -9.58 5.20
N GLU A 132 -14.20 -10.72 5.51
CA GLU A 132 -15.03 -10.92 6.70
C GLU A 132 -14.28 -11.57 7.88
N ALA A 133 -12.99 -11.85 7.70
CA ALA A 133 -12.17 -12.34 8.79
C ALA A 133 -12.13 -11.33 9.95
N PRO A 134 -12.03 -11.81 11.21
CA PRO A 134 -11.99 -10.93 12.38
C PRO A 134 -10.84 -9.94 12.30
N LEU A 135 -11.06 -8.73 12.82
CA LEU A 135 -10.07 -7.66 12.85
C LEU A 135 -9.50 -7.50 14.26
N LYS A 136 -8.17 -7.42 14.36
CA LYS A 136 -7.43 -7.17 15.60
C LYS A 136 -6.18 -6.34 15.32
N ALA A 137 -6.39 -5.03 15.14
CA ALA A 137 -5.32 -4.07 14.91
C ALA A 137 -4.35 -3.97 16.12
N SER A 138 -3.19 -4.61 15.99
CA SER A 138 -2.23 -4.83 17.09
C SER A 138 -1.22 -3.69 17.29
N SER A 139 -1.10 -2.76 16.35
CA SER A 139 -0.19 -1.60 16.42
C SER A 139 -0.95 -0.28 16.27
N PRO A 140 -0.38 0.86 16.73
CA PRO A 140 -0.96 2.18 16.47
C PRO A 140 -1.18 2.43 14.98
N TYR A 141 -0.20 2.11 14.11
CA TYR A 141 -0.40 2.16 12.66
C TYR A 141 -1.64 1.39 12.20
N ALA A 142 -1.78 0.12 12.58
CA ALA A 142 -2.94 -0.68 12.20
C ALA A 142 -4.25 -0.08 12.73
N ARG A 143 -4.25 0.45 13.96
CA ARG A 143 -5.44 1.11 14.53
C ARG A 143 -5.83 2.35 13.75
N THR A 144 -4.87 3.15 13.27
CA THR A 144 -5.18 4.31 12.42
C THR A 144 -5.87 3.90 11.11
N LYS A 145 -5.43 2.80 10.47
CA LYS A 145 -6.08 2.27 9.27
C LYS A 145 -7.50 1.76 9.56
N LEU A 146 -7.70 1.08 10.69
CA LEU A 146 -9.03 0.62 11.11
C LEU A 146 -9.97 1.80 11.36
N MET A 147 -9.51 2.82 12.09
CA MET A 147 -10.28 4.03 12.34
C MET A 147 -10.67 4.73 11.04
N MET A 148 -9.76 4.80 10.05
CA MET A 148 -10.08 5.41 8.77
C MET A 148 -11.07 4.59 7.93
N GLU A 149 -11.08 3.26 8.04
CA GLU A 149 -12.16 2.45 7.46
C GLU A 149 -13.51 2.75 8.11
N MET A 150 -13.55 2.87 9.45
CA MET A 150 -14.76 3.24 10.19
C MET A 150 -15.25 4.64 9.77
N VAL A 151 -14.37 5.63 9.76
CA VAL A 151 -14.67 7.00 9.32
C VAL A 151 -15.21 7.01 7.90
N LEU A 152 -14.54 6.35 6.96
CA LEU A 152 -14.97 6.36 5.56
C LEU A 152 -16.33 5.68 5.39
N LYS A 153 -16.57 4.57 6.09
CA LYS A 153 -17.86 3.88 6.09
C LYS A 153 -18.97 4.79 6.62
N ASP A 154 -18.74 5.47 7.75
CA ASP A 154 -19.73 6.37 8.34
C ASP A 154 -19.97 7.60 7.45
N PHE A 155 -18.93 8.13 6.79
CA PHE A 155 -19.06 9.23 5.83
C PHE A 155 -19.85 8.82 4.58
N CYS A 156 -19.66 7.60 4.08
CA CYS A 156 -20.46 7.07 2.98
C CYS A 156 -21.94 6.94 3.36
N ALA A 157 -22.23 6.49 4.59
CA ALA A 157 -23.59 6.38 5.11
C ALA A 157 -24.25 7.74 5.35
N ALA A 158 -23.54 8.70 5.97
CA ALA A 158 -24.10 9.99 6.36
C ALA A 158 -24.13 11.03 5.23
N TYR A 159 -23.11 11.05 4.37
CA TYR A 159 -22.88 12.13 3.42
C TYR A 159 -22.94 11.71 1.96
N LYS A 160 -23.44 10.49 1.67
CA LYS A 160 -23.57 9.93 0.32
C LYS A 160 -22.25 9.85 -0.45
N MET A 161 -21.11 9.88 0.25
CA MET A 161 -19.83 9.51 -0.35
C MET A 161 -19.88 8.04 -0.81
N LYS A 162 -18.96 7.68 -1.69
CA LYS A 162 -18.70 6.29 -2.07
C LYS A 162 -17.25 5.95 -1.78
N GLY A 163 -17.02 4.85 -1.06
CA GLY A 163 -15.71 4.45 -0.56
C GLY A 163 -15.37 3.02 -0.95
N ILE A 164 -14.15 2.80 -1.46
CA ILE A 164 -13.58 1.47 -1.63
C ILE A 164 -12.31 1.40 -0.78
N ALA A 165 -12.31 0.59 0.29
CA ALA A 165 -11.13 0.31 1.08
C ALA A 165 -10.39 -0.91 0.52
N LEU A 166 -9.16 -0.68 0.07
CA LEU A 166 -8.29 -1.72 -0.47
C LEU A 166 -7.33 -2.19 0.63
N ARG A 167 -7.58 -3.38 1.18
CA ARG A 167 -6.72 -4.02 2.20
C ARG A 167 -5.65 -4.83 1.48
N TYR A 168 -4.57 -4.17 1.10
CA TYR A 168 -3.45 -4.87 0.45
C TYR A 168 -2.46 -5.45 1.46
N PHE A 169 -1.80 -6.52 1.02
CA PHE A 169 -0.85 -7.29 1.82
C PHE A 169 0.56 -6.70 1.71
N ASN A 170 1.56 -7.46 1.24
CA ASN A 170 2.96 -7.05 1.29
C ASN A 170 3.48 -6.71 -0.11
N PRO A 171 3.36 -5.45 -0.56
CA PRO A 171 3.85 -5.04 -1.88
C PRO A 171 5.38 -5.14 -1.97
N ILE A 172 5.86 -5.71 -3.07
CA ILE A 172 7.28 -5.88 -3.42
C ILE A 172 7.55 -5.45 -4.87
N GLY A 173 8.82 -5.28 -5.23
CA GLY A 173 9.24 -4.91 -6.58
C GLY A 173 9.39 -3.41 -6.79
N ALA A 174 9.22 -3.00 -8.04
CA ALA A 174 9.33 -1.62 -8.49
C ALA A 174 8.40 -1.40 -9.69
N ASP A 175 8.31 -0.16 -10.16
CA ASP A 175 7.72 0.13 -11.46
C ASP A 175 8.50 -0.62 -12.56
N PRO A 176 7.85 -1.35 -13.49
CA PRO A 176 8.55 -2.13 -14.53
C PRO A 176 9.46 -1.28 -15.43
N LYS A 177 9.16 0.02 -15.58
CA LYS A 177 9.99 0.98 -16.33
C LYS A 177 11.00 1.70 -15.43
N MET A 178 11.15 1.29 -14.17
CA MET A 178 12.03 1.88 -13.16
C MET A 178 11.80 3.38 -12.97
N ARG A 179 10.54 3.84 -13.09
CA ARG A 179 10.14 5.23 -12.80
C ARG A 179 10.05 5.50 -11.29
N SER A 180 9.70 4.48 -10.52
CA SER A 180 9.56 4.53 -9.07
C SER A 180 9.83 3.16 -8.43
N GLY A 181 10.10 3.18 -7.13
CA GLY A 181 10.33 1.99 -6.32
C GLY A 181 10.49 2.37 -4.84
N ILE A 182 11.06 1.48 -4.04
CA ILE A 182 11.36 1.78 -2.62
C ILE A 182 12.31 2.98 -2.54
N HIS A 183 11.86 4.02 -1.85
CA HIS A 183 12.52 5.33 -1.82
C HIS A 183 13.06 5.73 -0.45
N VAL A 184 12.88 4.89 0.57
CA VAL A 184 13.44 5.12 1.90
C VAL A 184 14.90 4.72 1.92
N LYS A 185 15.75 5.54 2.57
CA LYS A 185 17.21 5.33 2.66
C LYS A 185 17.53 3.95 3.25
N ASN A 186 16.93 3.62 4.39
CA ASN A 186 17.08 2.33 5.05
C ASN A 186 15.70 1.62 5.13
N PRO A 187 15.38 0.71 4.19
CA PRO A 187 14.11 0.01 4.20
C PRO A 187 14.01 -0.96 5.38
N THR A 188 12.89 -0.89 6.09
CA THR A 188 12.61 -1.76 7.24
C THR A 188 11.95 -3.09 6.84
N HIS A 189 11.40 -3.16 5.63
CA HIS A 189 10.71 -4.33 5.08
C HIS A 189 11.67 -5.44 4.65
N VAL A 190 11.18 -6.69 4.71
CA VAL A 190 11.97 -7.92 4.52
C VAL A 190 12.76 -7.96 3.21
N LEU A 191 12.12 -7.62 2.08
CA LEU A 191 12.80 -7.64 0.78
C LEU A 191 13.85 -6.53 0.65
N GLY A 192 13.59 -5.35 1.22
CA GLY A 192 14.57 -4.26 1.24
C GLY A 192 15.83 -4.65 2.00
N LYS A 193 15.68 -5.31 3.16
CA LYS A 193 16.83 -5.84 3.92
C LYS A 193 17.59 -6.92 3.16
N LEU A 194 16.90 -7.80 2.42
CA LEU A 194 17.56 -8.79 1.57
C LEU A 194 18.38 -8.14 0.46
N VAL A 195 17.82 -7.11 -0.20
CA VAL A 195 18.54 -6.33 -1.22
C VAL A 195 19.77 -5.63 -0.60
N GLU A 196 19.64 -5.02 0.57
CA GLU A 196 20.77 -4.40 1.26
C GLU A 196 21.86 -5.41 1.66
N THR A 197 21.49 -6.61 2.11
CA THR A 197 22.47 -7.67 2.40
C THR A 197 23.15 -8.16 1.13
N ALA A 198 22.40 -8.34 0.04
CA ALA A 198 22.96 -8.74 -1.26
C ALA A 198 23.94 -7.68 -1.80
N GLN A 199 23.65 -6.39 -1.60
CA GLN A 199 24.53 -5.28 -1.96
C GLN A 199 25.69 -5.04 -0.96
N GLY A 200 25.81 -5.86 0.09
CA GLY A 200 26.86 -5.74 1.11
C GLY A 200 26.68 -4.56 2.08
N LYS A 201 25.53 -3.86 2.05
CA LYS A 201 25.20 -2.73 2.94
C LYS A 201 24.81 -3.19 4.34
N LEU A 202 24.15 -4.35 4.42
CA LEU A 202 23.81 -5.01 5.68
C LEU A 202 24.64 -6.30 5.81
N PRO A 203 25.42 -6.51 6.88
CA PRO A 203 26.33 -7.65 6.94
C PRO A 203 25.62 -9.00 7.03
N VAL A 204 24.42 -9.04 7.63
CA VAL A 204 23.63 -10.26 7.82
C VAL A 204 22.15 -9.97 7.77
N PHE A 205 21.40 -10.82 7.07
CA PHE A 205 19.95 -10.82 7.11
C PHE A 205 19.43 -11.66 8.28
N GLU A 206 18.57 -11.09 9.12
CA GLU A 206 18.00 -11.79 10.28
C GLU A 206 16.62 -12.37 9.97
N ILE A 207 16.50 -13.69 10.02
CA ILE A 207 15.22 -14.41 9.98
C ILE A 207 14.66 -14.42 11.41
N THR A 208 13.73 -13.50 11.68
CA THR A 208 13.14 -13.30 13.01
C THR A 208 11.95 -14.21 13.25
N GLY A 209 12.01 -15.05 14.30
CA GLY A 209 10.93 -15.93 14.71
C GLY A 209 10.80 -17.16 13.81
N THR A 210 11.20 -18.32 14.34
CA THR A 210 11.33 -19.58 13.60
C THR A 210 10.54 -20.74 14.23
N HIS A 211 9.62 -20.42 15.13
CA HIS A 211 8.79 -21.38 15.87
C HIS A 211 7.28 -21.07 15.79
N PHE A 212 6.83 -20.36 14.76
CA PHE A 212 5.40 -20.18 14.50
C PHE A 212 4.75 -21.47 14.01
N PRO A 213 3.43 -21.66 14.15
CA PRO A 213 2.72 -22.83 13.62
C PRO A 213 2.50 -22.75 12.09
N THR A 214 3.52 -22.34 11.34
CA THR A 214 3.57 -22.32 9.87
C THR A 214 4.36 -23.52 9.36
N ARG A 215 4.30 -23.79 8.05
CA ARG A 215 4.92 -24.99 7.44
C ARG A 215 6.43 -25.11 7.62
N ASP A 216 7.14 -24.02 7.89
CA ASP A 216 8.57 -24.04 8.20
C ASP A 216 8.90 -23.32 9.52
N GLY A 217 7.92 -22.93 10.32
CA GLY A 217 8.17 -22.20 11.56
C GLY A 217 8.41 -20.69 11.40
N THR A 218 8.65 -20.18 10.18
CA THR A 218 8.87 -18.75 9.95
C THR A 218 7.58 -18.02 9.58
N GLY A 219 7.56 -16.70 9.75
CA GLY A 219 6.38 -15.89 9.42
C GLY A 219 5.91 -16.09 7.97
N ILE A 220 4.59 -16.11 7.75
CA ILE A 220 3.94 -16.26 6.44
C ILE A 220 3.28 -14.94 6.02
N ARG A 221 3.46 -14.51 4.77
CA ARG A 221 2.89 -13.28 4.22
C ARG A 221 2.44 -13.51 2.77
N ASP A 222 1.56 -12.65 2.26
CA ASP A 222 1.22 -12.59 0.83
C ASP A 222 2.03 -11.48 0.15
N TYR A 223 3.05 -11.85 -0.62
CA TYR A 223 3.87 -10.90 -1.35
C TYR A 223 3.29 -10.65 -2.74
N ILE A 224 2.84 -9.42 -2.97
CA ILE A 224 2.22 -8.98 -4.21
C ILE A 224 3.15 -8.02 -4.95
N HIS A 225 3.26 -8.14 -6.27
CA HIS A 225 4.02 -7.18 -7.06
C HIS A 225 3.36 -5.79 -7.00
N VAL A 226 4.13 -4.73 -6.73
CA VAL A 226 3.61 -3.36 -6.59
C VAL A 226 2.93 -2.85 -7.87
N TRP A 227 3.40 -3.31 -9.03
CA TRP A 227 2.72 -3.05 -10.31
C TRP A 227 1.32 -3.68 -10.38
N ASP A 228 1.15 -4.91 -9.90
CA ASP A 228 -0.18 -5.55 -9.85
C ASP A 228 -1.10 -4.80 -8.89
N LEU A 229 -0.56 -4.42 -7.72
CA LEU A 229 -1.27 -3.58 -6.77
C LEU A 229 -1.69 -2.23 -7.40
N ALA A 230 -0.82 -1.59 -8.16
CA ALA A 230 -1.14 -0.34 -8.85
C ALA A 230 -2.24 -0.54 -9.91
N ARG A 231 -2.19 -1.63 -10.70
CA ARG A 231 -3.27 -1.99 -11.64
C ARG A 231 -4.61 -2.23 -10.93
N ALA A 232 -4.61 -2.77 -9.72
CA ALA A 232 -5.84 -2.91 -8.93
C ALA A 232 -6.45 -1.55 -8.59
N HIS A 233 -5.63 -0.55 -8.24
CA HIS A 233 -6.10 0.81 -7.98
C HIS A 233 -6.64 1.47 -9.25
N VAL A 234 -5.96 1.29 -10.40
CA VAL A 234 -6.47 1.74 -11.71
C VAL A 234 -7.86 1.14 -11.96
N ASN A 235 -8.03 -0.17 -11.79
CA ASN A 235 -9.34 -0.80 -11.95
C ASN A 235 -10.38 -0.27 -10.96
N ALA A 236 -9.99 -0.02 -9.70
CA ALA A 236 -10.90 0.51 -8.68
C ALA A 236 -11.41 1.91 -9.01
N VAL A 237 -10.58 2.80 -9.55
CA VAL A 237 -11.04 4.16 -9.91
C VAL A 237 -11.69 4.26 -11.29
N THR A 238 -11.29 3.41 -12.24
CA THR A 238 -11.85 3.42 -13.61
C THR A 238 -13.15 2.66 -13.73
N GLN A 239 -13.34 1.61 -12.92
CA GLN A 239 -14.56 0.82 -12.85
C GLN A 239 -15.33 1.07 -11.55
N PHE A 240 -15.20 2.27 -11.00
CA PHE A 240 -15.67 2.60 -9.65
C PHE A 240 -17.15 2.24 -9.43
N ASP A 241 -18.06 2.77 -10.25
CA ASP A 241 -19.49 2.46 -10.11
C ASP A 241 -19.81 0.99 -10.45
N ALA A 242 -19.16 0.43 -11.46
CA ALA A 242 -19.34 -0.97 -11.83
C ALA A 242 -18.91 -1.94 -10.71
N ALA A 243 -17.93 -1.58 -9.87
CA ALA A 243 -17.56 -2.36 -8.70
C ALA A 243 -18.71 -2.42 -7.67
N PHE A 244 -19.43 -1.31 -7.46
CA PHE A 244 -20.63 -1.28 -6.61
C PHE A 244 -21.78 -2.07 -7.20
N GLU A 245 -22.04 -1.94 -8.50
CA GLU A 245 -23.07 -2.73 -9.20
C GLU A 245 -22.80 -4.23 -9.06
N ARG A 246 -21.56 -4.67 -9.27
CA ARG A 246 -21.12 -6.07 -9.09
C ARG A 246 -21.20 -6.55 -7.65
N ALA A 247 -21.19 -5.64 -6.69
CA ALA A 247 -21.40 -5.93 -5.28
C ALA A 247 -22.89 -5.97 -4.89
N GLY A 248 -23.80 -5.75 -5.83
CA GLY A 248 -25.24 -5.67 -5.56
C GLY A 248 -25.69 -4.34 -4.97
N SER A 249 -24.94 -3.26 -5.20
CA SER A 249 -25.23 -1.90 -4.74
C SER A 249 -25.53 -1.82 -3.23
N PRO A 250 -24.55 -2.15 -2.38
CA PRO A 250 -24.78 -2.28 -0.94
C PRO A 250 -25.29 -0.98 -0.31
N ASN A 251 -26.24 -1.12 0.61
CA ASN A 251 -26.72 -0.02 1.44
C ASN A 251 -25.54 0.56 2.23
N GLY A 252 -25.18 1.81 1.95
CA GLY A 252 -24.09 2.52 2.61
C GLY A 252 -22.87 2.83 1.73
N ASN A 253 -22.88 2.49 0.44
CA ASN A 253 -21.88 2.98 -0.53
C ASN A 253 -20.41 2.71 -0.12
N TYR A 254 -20.15 1.63 0.60
CA TYR A 254 -18.82 1.27 1.07
C TYR A 254 -18.49 -0.18 0.70
N LEU A 255 -17.29 -0.40 0.16
CA LEU A 255 -16.74 -1.72 -0.17
C LEU A 255 -15.40 -1.93 0.52
N VAL A 256 -15.14 -3.16 0.92
CA VAL A 256 -13.82 -3.62 1.36
C VAL A 256 -13.37 -4.69 0.37
N ILE A 257 -12.11 -4.62 -0.07
CA ILE A 257 -11.53 -5.56 -1.03
C ILE A 257 -10.10 -5.86 -0.62
N ASN A 258 -9.79 -7.13 -0.42
CA ASN A 258 -8.42 -7.58 -0.21
C ASN A 258 -7.65 -7.60 -1.53
N LEU A 259 -6.38 -7.17 -1.48
CA LEU A 259 -5.47 -7.25 -2.62
C LEU A 259 -4.20 -8.03 -2.24
N GLY A 260 -4.08 -9.21 -2.83
CA GLY A 260 -2.95 -10.11 -2.67
C GLY A 260 -2.94 -11.14 -3.80
N THR A 261 -1.98 -12.04 -3.76
CA THR A 261 -1.81 -13.11 -4.75
C THR A 261 -2.66 -14.34 -4.46
N GLY A 262 -3.15 -14.47 -3.22
CA GLY A 262 -3.79 -15.69 -2.76
C GLY A 262 -2.80 -16.75 -2.26
N ARG A 263 -1.49 -16.43 -2.27
CA ARG A 263 -0.42 -17.37 -1.92
C ARG A 263 0.34 -16.86 -0.71
N GLY A 264 0.21 -17.58 0.40
CA GLY A 264 1.06 -17.36 1.55
C GLY A 264 2.46 -17.89 1.27
N VAL A 265 3.48 -17.08 1.56
CA VAL A 265 4.91 -17.37 1.39
C VAL A 265 5.61 -17.15 2.73
N THR A 266 6.38 -18.14 3.18
CA THR A 266 7.15 -18.03 4.42
C THR A 266 8.42 -17.20 4.23
N VAL A 267 9.07 -16.79 5.32
CA VAL A 267 10.34 -16.04 5.22
C VAL A 267 11.42 -16.89 4.56
N ARG A 268 11.54 -18.20 4.88
CA ARG A 268 12.56 -19.05 4.23
C ARG A 268 12.26 -19.29 2.75
N GLU A 269 10.99 -19.41 2.36
CA GLU A 269 10.61 -19.49 0.94
C GLU A 269 10.93 -18.20 0.20
N LEU A 270 10.66 -17.03 0.79
CA LEU A 270 11.06 -15.74 0.22
C LEU A 270 12.57 -15.68 0.04
N VAL A 271 13.35 -16.08 1.04
CA VAL A 271 14.83 -16.14 0.96
C VAL A 271 15.27 -17.08 -0.15
N THR A 272 14.66 -18.25 -0.27
CA THR A 272 14.98 -19.22 -1.34
C THR A 272 14.69 -18.64 -2.73
N ALA A 273 13.53 -18.00 -2.90
CA ALA A 273 13.19 -17.31 -4.14
C ALA A 273 14.16 -16.15 -4.43
N PHE A 274 14.59 -15.44 -3.38
CA PHE A 274 15.56 -14.36 -3.50
C PHE A 274 16.91 -14.86 -3.98
N GLU A 275 17.48 -15.88 -3.34
CA GLU A 275 18.77 -16.46 -3.70
C GLU A 275 18.76 -17.06 -5.13
N LYS A 276 17.62 -17.63 -5.54
CA LYS A 276 17.42 -18.11 -6.92
C LYS A 276 17.52 -16.98 -7.95
N VAL A 277 16.89 -15.83 -7.69
CA VAL A 277 16.92 -14.68 -8.61
C VAL A 277 18.26 -13.95 -8.54
N TYR A 278 18.81 -13.79 -7.35
CA TYR A 278 20.09 -13.13 -7.12
C TYR A 278 21.28 -13.95 -7.66
N GLY A 279 21.14 -15.29 -7.72
CA GLY A 279 22.16 -16.20 -8.21
C GLY A 279 23.25 -16.54 -7.19
N GLN A 280 23.12 -16.06 -5.95
CA GLN A 280 24.04 -16.33 -4.85
C GLN A 280 23.28 -16.49 -3.54
N THR A 281 23.91 -17.15 -2.57
CA THR A 281 23.39 -17.22 -1.20
C THR A 281 23.58 -15.90 -0.47
N VAL A 282 22.60 -15.49 0.29
CA VAL A 282 22.66 -14.30 1.16
C VAL A 282 23.16 -14.71 2.54
N ASN A 283 24.06 -13.91 3.13
CA ASN A 283 24.48 -14.12 4.51
C ASN A 283 23.30 -13.89 5.46
N LYS A 284 22.91 -14.93 6.20
CA LYS A 284 21.68 -14.93 7.00
C LYS A 284 21.84 -15.71 8.30
N LYS A 285 21.12 -15.29 9.34
CA LYS A 285 21.04 -16.01 10.62
C LYS A 285 19.60 -16.03 11.15
N GLU A 286 19.29 -17.02 11.96
CA GLU A 286 18.01 -17.11 12.65
C GLU A 286 18.08 -16.43 14.02
N THR A 287 17.03 -15.72 14.39
CA THR A 287 16.92 -15.04 15.69
C THR A 287 15.54 -15.27 16.30
N GLY A 288 15.42 -14.95 17.59
CA GLY A 288 14.11 -14.90 18.26
C GLY A 288 13.11 -13.95 17.55
N PRO A 289 11.81 -14.10 17.81
CA PRO A 289 10.81 -13.19 17.29
C PRO A 289 11.03 -11.77 17.86
N ARG A 290 10.73 -10.75 17.06
CA ARG A 290 10.69 -9.38 17.57
C ARG A 290 9.41 -9.17 18.39
N PRO A 291 9.39 -8.22 19.33
CA PRO A 291 8.17 -7.84 20.04
C PRO A 291 7.05 -7.51 19.04
N GLY A 292 5.92 -8.22 19.15
CA GLY A 292 4.77 -8.06 18.27
C GLY A 292 4.82 -8.85 16.96
N ASP A 293 5.87 -9.64 16.70
CA ASP A 293 5.87 -10.56 15.55
C ASP A 293 4.76 -11.61 15.73
N VAL A 294 3.98 -11.76 14.67
CA VAL A 294 2.93 -12.77 14.53
C VAL A 294 3.25 -13.69 13.35
N ALA A 295 2.70 -14.90 13.38
CA ALA A 295 2.80 -15.87 12.28
C ALA A 295 2.46 -15.20 10.95
N GLY A 296 1.36 -14.44 10.90
CA GLY A 296 0.95 -13.64 9.75
C GLY A 296 -0.30 -14.17 9.07
N SER A 297 -0.56 -13.65 7.88
CA SER A 297 -1.72 -14.00 7.07
C SER A 297 -1.45 -13.79 5.58
N TYR A 298 -2.26 -14.45 4.76
CA TYR A 298 -2.36 -14.24 3.33
C TYR A 298 -3.84 -14.21 2.93
N THR A 299 -4.16 -13.75 1.73
CA THR A 299 -5.56 -13.45 1.39
C THR A 299 -6.25 -14.56 0.61
N ASN A 300 -7.58 -14.57 0.64
CA ASN A 300 -8.37 -15.02 -0.51
C ASN A 300 -8.62 -13.80 -1.42
N ALA A 301 -8.28 -13.91 -2.71
CA ALA A 301 -8.36 -12.80 -3.67
C ALA A 301 -9.62 -12.81 -4.57
N ASP A 302 -10.62 -13.64 -4.27
CA ASP A 302 -11.79 -13.83 -5.14
C ASP A 302 -12.66 -12.58 -5.25
N THR A 303 -12.77 -11.81 -4.17
CA THR A 303 -13.51 -10.55 -4.15
C THR A 303 -12.91 -9.53 -5.13
N ALA A 304 -11.59 -9.41 -5.19
CA ALA A 304 -10.93 -8.51 -6.15
C ALA A 304 -11.16 -8.97 -7.60
N LYS A 305 -11.10 -10.28 -7.85
CA LYS A 305 -11.41 -10.86 -9.17
C LYS A 305 -12.84 -10.56 -9.60
N ARG A 306 -13.80 -10.73 -8.69
CA ARG A 306 -15.23 -10.48 -8.97
C ARG A 306 -15.54 -8.98 -9.11
N LEU A 307 -15.12 -8.16 -8.16
CA LEU A 307 -15.52 -6.76 -8.06
C LEU A 307 -14.69 -5.82 -8.93
N LEU A 308 -13.39 -6.09 -9.13
CA LEU A 308 -12.48 -5.22 -9.88
C LEU A 308 -12.03 -5.83 -11.21
N ARG A 309 -12.43 -7.07 -11.51
CA ARG A 309 -11.91 -7.85 -12.65
C ARG A 309 -10.38 -7.87 -12.67
N TRP A 310 -9.81 -8.03 -11.48
CA TRP A 310 -8.37 -7.95 -11.26
C TRP A 310 -7.88 -9.19 -10.52
N GLN A 311 -6.70 -9.67 -10.89
CA GLN A 311 -5.95 -10.69 -10.15
C GLN A 311 -4.47 -10.34 -10.27
N ALA A 312 -3.65 -10.71 -9.28
CA ALA A 312 -2.20 -10.61 -9.42
C ALA A 312 -1.71 -11.60 -10.49
N GLU A 313 -0.75 -11.18 -11.30
CA GLU A 313 -0.23 -11.94 -12.45
C GLU A 313 1.28 -12.15 -12.36
N LEU A 314 2.00 -11.23 -11.73
CA LEU A 314 3.45 -11.26 -11.67
C LEU A 314 3.92 -12.18 -10.52
N PRO A 315 4.86 -13.11 -10.80
CA PRO A 315 5.39 -14.01 -9.79
C PRO A 315 6.30 -13.27 -8.81
N ILE A 316 6.53 -13.89 -7.64
CA ILE A 316 7.40 -13.33 -6.60
C ILE A 316 8.83 -13.09 -7.14
N GLU A 317 9.32 -13.97 -8.01
CA GLU A 317 10.63 -13.82 -8.65
C GLU A 317 10.75 -12.53 -9.47
N GLN A 318 9.69 -12.12 -10.16
CA GLN A 318 9.69 -10.85 -10.90
C GLN A 318 9.78 -9.67 -9.94
N GLY A 319 9.03 -9.71 -8.82
CA GLY A 319 9.11 -8.66 -7.80
C GLY A 319 10.47 -8.58 -7.13
N ILE A 320 11.16 -9.71 -6.96
CA ILE A 320 12.54 -9.71 -6.46
C ILE A 320 13.49 -9.11 -7.50
N ALA A 321 13.38 -9.51 -8.77
CA ALA A 321 14.24 -9.01 -9.84
C ALA A 321 14.11 -7.49 -10.01
N ASP A 322 12.88 -6.97 -10.01
CA ASP A 322 12.62 -5.54 -10.12
C ASP A 322 13.10 -4.77 -8.89
N ALA A 323 13.00 -5.36 -7.69
CA ALA A 323 13.55 -4.75 -6.48
C ALA A 323 15.09 -4.68 -6.47
N LEU A 324 15.76 -5.73 -6.95
CA LEU A 324 17.23 -5.74 -7.11
C LEU A 324 17.68 -4.66 -8.10
N LYS A 325 17.06 -4.64 -9.29
CA LYS A 325 17.36 -3.65 -10.33
C LYS A 325 17.09 -2.22 -9.86
N TRP A 326 15.97 -1.98 -9.18
CA TRP A 326 15.70 -0.68 -8.58
C TRP A 326 16.73 -0.34 -7.49
N GLY A 327 17.16 -1.30 -6.69
CA GLY A 327 18.19 -1.15 -5.66
C GLY A 327 19.51 -0.63 -6.21
N GLU A 328 19.89 -0.99 -7.43
CA GLU A 328 21.10 -0.50 -8.11
C GLU A 328 20.92 0.92 -8.66
N LEU A 329 19.71 1.25 -9.14
CA LEU A 329 19.43 2.52 -9.80
C LEU A 329 19.08 3.64 -8.82
N ARG A 330 18.46 3.32 -7.69
CA ARG A 330 17.81 4.31 -6.82
C ARG A 330 18.77 5.34 -6.24
N GLU A 331 20.05 5.03 -6.07
CA GLU A 331 21.05 5.99 -5.56
C GLU A 331 21.45 7.04 -6.61
N ASN A 332 21.25 6.74 -7.90
CA ASN A 332 21.47 7.67 -8.99
C ASN A 332 20.22 8.55 -9.26
N ILE A 333 19.04 8.04 -8.88
CA ILE A 333 17.75 8.70 -9.12
C ILE A 333 17.34 9.57 -7.92
N LEU A 334 17.53 9.05 -6.70
CA LEU A 334 17.06 9.66 -5.45
C LEU A 334 18.22 10.33 -4.72
N LYS A 335 18.01 11.59 -4.32
CA LYS A 335 18.98 12.34 -3.51
C LYS A 335 18.76 12.06 -2.03
N PHE A 336 19.49 11.11 -1.47
CA PHE A 336 19.48 10.90 -0.03
C PHE A 336 20.34 11.96 0.66
N ASP A 337 19.69 12.89 1.37
CA ASP A 337 20.38 13.83 2.26
C ASP A 337 21.12 13.12 3.39
#